data_AF-A0A1A9Z7A2-F1
#
_entry.id   AF-A0A1A9Z7A2-F1
#
_cell.length_a   1.000
_cell.length_b   1.000
_cell.length_c   1.000
_cell.angle_alpha   90.00
_cell.angle_beta   90.00
_cell.angle_gamma   90.00
#
_symmetry.space_group_name_H-M   'P 1'
#
loop_
_entity.id
_entity.type
_entity.pdbx_description
1 polymer ?
#
loop_
_entity_poly.entity_id
_entity_poly.type
_entity_poly.pdbx_seq_one_letter_code
_entity_poly.pdbx_strand_id
1 'polypeptide(L)'
;MRGTLIKNAFRTQATKSATLKYDKDPQPLFTDPEIQKLLKSITQLDLSKIFRRTTASVNSVEYKFMTTEQLEDVFRQTVERAKLNLQMPPVVKVRDDAQKIISVDKALKGFSDTKFVITDVTYGTRQSERKVIVRDTDGTLHHAPMEMAKRMKQLFVPLNGRKLRTPQMFEDENLQRCLEERKYEFILDRLLVQFDPDEPDFHRISSKVYEHINETKEFDQLRSTRHFGPMAFFYVWHKCVDDLLYDMIKRDYLRNGAELIILYYKIHSIPEDVVDFLQKLGEHNSLEDLALKELNKSIKSKVHDDIHSEIESAIGKSAKDFEVDELCLRFIEKYVAAYALKKVQLELGIQTLKEINAEKKHLYEGLSKAHGIQNVG
;
A
#
# COMPACT_ATOMS: atom_id res chain seq x y z
N MET A 1 -42.23 -45.39 23.83
CA MET A 1 -42.21 -44.16 23.01
C MET A 1 -41.95 -42.96 23.90
N ARG A 2 -40.77 -42.33 23.79
CA ARG A 2 -40.50 -40.91 24.05
C ARG A 2 -39.00 -40.71 23.82
N GLY A 3 -38.67 -40.33 22.58
CA GLY A 3 -37.32 -39.99 22.17
C GLY A 3 -37.02 -38.53 22.54
N THR A 4 -35.87 -38.31 23.16
CA THR A 4 -35.37 -37.01 23.59
C THR A 4 -34.66 -36.33 22.41
N LEU A 5 -35.29 -35.31 21.83
CA LEU A 5 -34.65 -34.42 20.84
C LEU A 5 -34.01 -33.24 21.57
N ILE A 6 -32.69 -33.30 21.73
CA ILE A 6 -31.83 -32.18 22.07
C ILE A 6 -31.86 -31.23 20.86
N LYS A 7 -32.48 -30.05 21.01
CA LYS A 7 -32.42 -29.00 19.99
C LYS A 7 -31.25 -28.07 20.30
N ASN A 8 -30.26 -28.15 19.42
CA ASN A 8 -29.12 -27.26 19.28
C ASN A 8 -29.53 -25.79 19.31
N ALA A 9 -29.13 -25.08 20.36
CA ALA A 9 -29.08 -23.62 20.40
C ALA A 9 -27.64 -23.17 20.10
N PHE A 10 -27.23 -23.34 18.85
CA PHE A 10 -26.01 -22.73 18.31
C PHE A 10 -26.36 -22.08 16.98
N ARG A 11 -26.81 -20.82 17.02
CA ARG A 11 -26.55 -19.88 15.93
C ARG A 11 -26.82 -18.44 16.34
N THR A 12 -26.00 -17.57 15.74
CA THR A 12 -26.11 -16.12 15.62
C THR A 12 -25.80 -15.30 16.87
N GLN A 13 -24.54 -15.38 17.32
CA GLN A 13 -23.84 -14.15 17.65
C GLN A 13 -23.07 -13.72 16.41
N ALA A 14 -23.49 -12.60 15.81
CA ALA A 14 -22.70 -11.89 14.84
C ALA A 14 -21.37 -11.52 15.52
N THR A 15 -20.29 -12.13 15.06
CA THR A 15 -18.94 -11.74 15.44
C THR A 15 -18.76 -10.30 14.98
N LYS A 16 -18.78 -9.34 15.92
CA LYS A 16 -18.19 -8.04 15.69
C LYS A 16 -16.76 -8.32 15.25
N SER A 17 -16.43 -8.10 13.98
CA SER A 17 -15.05 -8.18 13.50
C SER A 17 -14.26 -7.18 14.34
N ALA A 18 -13.37 -7.69 15.18
CA ALA A 18 -12.44 -6.85 15.90
C ALA A 18 -11.52 -6.24 14.84
N THR A 19 -11.79 -4.99 14.45
CA THR A 19 -10.95 -4.27 13.50
C THR A 19 -9.50 -4.35 13.97
N LEU A 20 -8.62 -4.82 13.09
CA LEU A 20 -7.22 -5.02 13.41
C LEU A 20 -6.58 -3.69 13.79
N LYS A 21 -5.87 -3.68 14.93
CA LYS A 21 -5.22 -2.50 15.51
C LYS A 21 -3.73 -2.77 15.70
N TYR A 22 -2.95 -1.70 15.59
CA TYR A 22 -1.52 -1.74 15.90
C TYR A 22 -1.30 -1.81 17.42
N ASP A 23 -0.62 -2.86 17.88
CA ASP A 23 -0.29 -3.05 19.30
C ASP A 23 0.84 -2.12 19.80
N LYS A 24 1.73 -1.71 18.90
CA LYS A 24 2.90 -0.85 19.15
C LYS A 24 2.98 0.21 18.08
N ASP A 25 3.79 1.25 18.32
CA ASP A 25 4.00 2.31 17.35
C ASP A 25 4.63 1.74 16.06
N PRO A 26 3.91 1.73 14.92
CA PRO A 26 4.43 1.20 13.67
C PRO A 26 5.40 2.18 12.99
N GLN A 27 5.42 3.45 13.40
CA GLN A 27 6.15 4.51 12.70
C GLN A 27 7.64 4.22 12.53
N PRO A 28 8.40 3.81 13.57
CA PRO A 28 9.84 3.60 13.43
C PRO A 28 10.19 2.53 12.39
N LEU A 29 9.43 1.44 12.38
CA LEU A 29 9.58 0.36 11.41
C LEU A 29 9.13 0.79 10.01
N PHE A 30 8.03 1.53 9.91
CA PHE A 30 7.54 2.00 8.62
C PHE A 30 8.51 2.99 7.96
N THR A 31 9.16 3.87 8.73
CA THR A 31 10.09 4.87 8.21
C THR A 31 11.50 4.35 7.93
N ASP A 32 11.79 3.11 8.30
CA ASP A 32 13.11 2.50 8.08
C ASP A 32 13.47 2.49 6.57
N PRO A 33 14.70 2.88 6.17
CA PRO A 33 15.07 2.99 4.77
C PRO A 33 14.99 1.66 4.01
N GLU A 34 15.33 0.55 4.67
CA GLU A 34 15.31 -0.77 4.05
C GLU A 34 13.88 -1.26 3.84
N ILE A 35 13.01 -1.05 4.84
CA ILE A 35 11.57 -1.34 4.73
C ILE A 35 10.93 -0.48 3.63
N GLN A 36 11.27 0.81 3.57
CA GLN A 36 10.79 1.71 2.52
C GLN A 36 11.24 1.27 1.12
N LYS A 37 12.48 0.78 0.98
CA LYS A 37 12.98 0.23 -0.29
C LYS A 37 12.17 -0.99 -0.73
N LEU A 38 11.90 -1.92 0.19
CA LEU A 38 11.07 -3.10 -0.07
C LEU A 38 9.65 -2.68 -0.46
N LEU A 39 9.00 -1.84 0.33
CA LEU A 39 7.62 -1.38 0.07
C LEU A 39 7.48 -0.67 -1.29
N LYS A 40 8.46 0.16 -1.68
CA LYS A 40 8.49 0.80 -3.00
C LYS A 40 8.60 -0.23 -4.14
N SER A 41 9.44 -1.24 -3.96
CA SER A 41 9.60 -2.31 -4.95
C SER A 41 8.34 -3.17 -5.09
N ILE A 42 7.74 -3.57 -3.96
CA ILE A 42 6.51 -4.38 -3.94
C ILE A 42 5.33 -3.62 -4.57
N THR A 43 5.26 -2.29 -4.39
CA THR A 43 4.18 -1.44 -4.95
C THR A 43 4.09 -1.48 -6.48
N GLN A 44 5.22 -1.72 -7.15
CA GLN A 44 5.40 -1.65 -8.60
C GLN A 44 5.08 -0.27 -9.19
N LEU A 45 5.92 0.19 -10.12
CA LEU A 45 5.73 1.48 -10.78
C LEU A 45 5.16 1.24 -12.18
N ASP A 46 3.85 1.48 -12.33
CA ASP A 46 3.18 1.53 -13.64
C ASP A 46 2.81 2.97 -13.99
N LEU A 47 3.52 3.54 -14.95
CA LEU A 47 3.31 4.93 -15.40
C LEU A 47 1.91 5.15 -15.98
N SER A 48 1.35 4.14 -16.64
CA SER A 48 0.04 4.24 -17.29
C SER A 48 -1.08 4.40 -16.25
N LYS A 49 -0.96 3.68 -15.13
CA LYS A 49 -1.89 3.76 -14.02
C LYS A 49 -1.71 5.03 -13.19
N ILE A 50 -0.47 5.44 -12.93
CA ILE A 50 -0.14 6.65 -12.14
C ILE A 50 -0.60 7.92 -12.86
N PHE A 51 -0.35 8.01 -14.17
CA PHE A 51 -0.72 9.16 -15.00
C PHE A 51 -1.98 8.90 -15.84
N ARG A 52 -2.91 8.10 -15.31
CA ARG A 52 -4.19 7.85 -15.97
C ARG A 52 -4.94 9.17 -16.21
N ARG A 53 -5.73 9.19 -17.29
CA ARG A 53 -6.53 10.36 -17.66
C ARG A 53 -7.50 10.71 -16.53
N THR A 54 -7.40 11.94 -16.06
CA THR A 54 -8.29 12.50 -15.04
C THR A 54 -9.15 13.59 -15.67
N THR A 55 -10.36 13.79 -15.17
CA THR A 55 -11.21 14.91 -15.57
C THR A 55 -10.57 16.23 -15.11
N ALA A 56 -9.90 16.92 -16.03
CA ALA A 56 -9.37 18.26 -15.79
C ALA A 56 -10.28 19.32 -16.42
N SER A 57 -10.27 20.53 -15.86
CA SER A 57 -11.03 21.67 -16.37
C SER A 57 -10.50 22.19 -17.70
N VAL A 58 -9.22 21.95 -18.01
CA VAL A 58 -8.55 22.34 -19.25
C VAL A 58 -7.85 21.12 -19.81
N ASN A 59 -8.26 20.70 -21.01
CA ASN A 59 -7.72 19.53 -21.71
C ASN A 59 -7.06 19.96 -23.02
N SER A 60 -6.02 20.80 -22.95
CA SER A 60 -5.19 21.13 -24.11
C SER A 60 -4.06 20.11 -24.24
N VAL A 61 -3.87 19.56 -25.44
CA VAL A 61 -2.77 18.65 -25.76
C VAL A 61 -1.72 19.42 -26.57
N GLU A 62 -0.48 19.44 -26.08
CA GLU A 62 0.67 19.99 -26.80
C GLU A 62 1.47 18.87 -27.45
N TYR A 63 1.73 18.99 -28.76
CA TYR A 63 2.63 18.09 -29.48
C TYR A 63 4.00 18.73 -29.60
N LYS A 64 5.06 17.97 -29.33
CA LYS A 64 6.46 18.42 -29.39
C LYS A 64 7.27 17.40 -30.17
N PHE A 65 8.08 17.86 -31.12
CA PHE A 65 9.07 17.02 -31.80
C PHE A 65 10.30 16.90 -30.89
N MET A 66 10.74 15.67 -30.62
CA MET A 66 11.85 15.38 -29.71
C MET A 66 12.82 14.41 -30.38
N THR A 67 14.12 14.54 -30.06
CA THR A 67 15.13 13.51 -30.36
C THR A 67 15.00 12.32 -29.40
N THR A 68 15.69 11.21 -29.68
CA THR A 68 15.72 10.03 -28.78
C THR A 68 16.26 10.37 -27.40
N GLU A 69 17.36 11.13 -27.33
CA GLU A 69 17.96 11.59 -26.07
C GLU A 69 16.99 12.47 -25.27
N GLN A 70 16.29 13.39 -25.94
CA GLN A 70 15.28 14.24 -25.29
C GLN A 70 14.10 13.42 -24.76
N LEU A 71 13.69 12.38 -25.48
CA LEU A 71 12.61 11.48 -25.04
C LEU A 71 13.03 10.69 -23.80
N GLU A 72 14.26 10.18 -23.75
CA GLU A 72 14.83 9.51 -22.59
C GLU A 72 14.89 10.44 -21.37
N ASP A 73 15.30 11.70 -21.55
CA ASP A 73 15.31 12.70 -20.49
C ASP A 73 13.92 12.99 -19.93
N VAL A 74 12.95 13.23 -20.80
CA VAL A 74 11.55 13.46 -20.40
C VAL A 74 11.00 12.25 -19.67
N PHE A 75 11.37 11.04 -20.10
CA PHE A 75 10.95 9.82 -19.44
C PHE A 75 11.57 9.69 -18.04
N ARG A 76 12.89 9.94 -17.89
CA ARG A 76 13.55 9.97 -16.57
C ARG A 76 12.86 10.93 -15.62
N GLN A 77 12.55 12.15 -16.08
CA GLN A 77 11.82 13.14 -15.29
C GLN A 77 10.39 12.67 -14.94
N THR A 78 9.73 11.95 -15.85
CA THR A 78 8.40 11.39 -15.63
C THR A 78 8.42 10.30 -14.57
N VAL A 79 9.45 9.43 -14.58
CA VAL A 79 9.68 8.42 -13.55
C VAL A 79 9.94 9.06 -12.19
N GLU A 80 10.77 10.10 -12.11
CA GLU A 80 11.00 10.82 -10.85
C GLU A 80 9.72 11.49 -10.33
N ARG A 81 8.90 12.07 -11.21
CA ARG A 81 7.58 12.60 -10.85
C ARG A 81 6.64 11.50 -10.37
N ALA A 82 6.67 10.32 -11.00
CA ALA A 82 5.89 9.16 -10.57
C ALA A 82 6.30 8.70 -9.17
N LYS A 83 7.61 8.64 -8.88
CA LYS A 83 8.15 8.31 -7.56
C LYS A 83 7.66 9.30 -6.49
N LEU A 84 7.59 10.60 -6.81
CA LEU A 84 7.02 11.62 -5.92
C LEU A 84 5.52 11.42 -5.68
N ASN A 85 4.74 11.12 -6.73
CA ASN A 85 3.30 10.86 -6.61
C ASN A 85 2.99 9.60 -5.79
N LEU A 86 3.89 8.61 -5.83
CA LEU A 86 3.80 7.36 -5.07
C LEU A 86 4.31 7.47 -3.63
N GLN A 87 4.62 8.67 -3.14
CA GLN A 87 5.02 8.85 -1.75
C GLN A 87 3.92 8.32 -0.82
N MET A 88 4.27 7.28 -0.06
CA MET A 88 3.34 6.58 0.82
C MET A 88 3.00 7.46 2.04
N PRO A 89 1.72 7.47 2.46
CA PRO A 89 1.34 8.13 3.70
C PRO A 89 2.00 7.43 4.91
N PRO A 90 2.41 8.19 5.93
CA PRO A 90 3.02 7.60 7.12
C PRO A 90 2.00 6.77 7.91
N VAL A 91 2.45 5.64 8.43
CA VAL A 91 1.68 4.81 9.36
C VAL A 91 2.18 5.12 10.78
N VAL A 92 1.30 5.64 11.63
CA VAL A 92 1.62 6.09 12.99
C VAL A 92 0.69 5.42 14.01
N LYS A 93 1.00 5.54 15.30
CA LYS A 93 0.04 5.13 16.34
C LYS A 93 -1.14 6.10 16.44
N VAL A 94 -2.27 5.59 16.90
CA VAL A 94 -3.43 6.42 17.26
C VAL A 94 -3.04 7.34 18.41
N ARG A 95 -3.36 8.63 18.29
CA ARG A 95 -3.12 9.61 19.34
C ARG A 95 -4.20 9.52 20.43
N ASP A 96 -3.76 9.51 21.69
CA ASP A 96 -4.66 9.63 22.83
C ASP A 96 -5.22 11.05 22.93
N ASP A 97 -6.55 11.18 23.01
CA ASP A 97 -7.24 12.48 23.13
C ASP A 97 -7.31 12.97 24.60
N ALA A 98 -6.21 12.80 25.34
CA ALA A 98 -6.13 13.22 26.73
C ALA A 98 -6.08 14.76 26.81
N GLN A 99 -7.09 15.36 27.43
CA GLN A 99 -7.19 16.80 27.55
C GLN A 99 -6.22 17.33 28.61
N LYS A 100 -5.26 18.13 28.17
CA LYS A 100 -4.35 18.83 29.07
C LYS A 100 -5.01 20.07 29.65
N ILE A 101 -5.24 20.07 30.96
CA ILE A 101 -5.75 21.23 31.71
C ILE A 101 -4.62 22.25 31.89
N ILE A 102 -4.93 23.52 31.63
CA ILE A 102 -4.01 24.65 31.74
C ILE A 102 -4.23 25.38 33.06
N SER A 103 -5.48 25.68 33.40
CA SER A 103 -5.86 26.40 34.61
C SER A 103 -7.30 26.06 35.03
N VAL A 104 -7.62 26.25 36.31
CA VAL A 104 -8.96 26.09 36.86
C VAL A 104 -9.27 27.30 37.73
N ASP A 105 -10.22 28.13 37.29
CA ASP A 105 -10.69 29.28 38.05
C ASP A 105 -12.16 29.13 38.44
N LYS A 106 -12.40 28.75 39.70
CA LYS A 106 -13.74 28.50 40.22
C LYS A 106 -14.59 29.76 40.34
N ALA A 107 -14.00 30.96 40.33
CA ALA A 107 -14.76 32.22 40.40
C ALA A 107 -15.55 32.49 39.11
N LEU A 108 -15.12 31.89 37.99
CA LEU A 108 -15.79 31.99 36.69
C LEU A 108 -16.94 31.00 36.51
N LYS A 109 -17.23 30.17 37.52
CA LYS A 109 -18.32 29.20 37.47
C LYS A 109 -19.67 29.93 37.38
N GLY A 110 -20.43 29.64 36.32
CA GLY A 110 -21.73 30.28 36.08
C GLY A 110 -21.64 31.69 35.49
N PHE A 111 -20.46 32.14 35.07
CA PHE A 111 -20.31 33.41 34.33
C PHE A 111 -20.96 33.36 32.93
N SER A 112 -21.01 32.18 32.31
CA SER A 112 -21.62 31.98 31.00
C SER A 112 -22.27 30.61 30.90
N ASP A 113 -23.35 30.55 30.12
CA ASP A 113 -24.09 29.32 29.83
C ASP A 113 -23.42 28.44 28.76
N THR A 114 -22.39 28.95 28.08
CA THR A 114 -21.74 28.25 26.96
C THR A 114 -20.22 28.20 27.08
N LYS A 115 -19.62 27.21 26.42
CA LYS A 115 -18.17 27.05 26.34
C LYS A 115 -17.58 28.04 25.34
N PHE A 116 -16.44 28.63 25.68
CA PHE A 116 -15.69 29.48 24.73
C PHE A 116 -14.56 28.67 24.10
N VAL A 117 -14.48 28.71 22.77
CA VAL A 117 -13.40 28.07 22.02
C VAL A 117 -12.49 29.15 21.45
N ILE A 118 -11.25 29.18 21.91
CA ILE A 118 -10.25 30.18 21.56
C ILE A 118 -9.23 29.51 20.64
N THR A 119 -9.05 30.07 19.44
CA THR A 119 -8.15 29.52 18.42
C THR A 119 -7.10 30.54 18.02
N ASP A 120 -5.84 30.09 17.95
CA ASP A 120 -4.75 30.89 17.43
C ASP A 120 -4.75 30.95 15.89
N VAL A 121 -4.98 32.16 15.36
CA VAL A 121 -5.08 32.47 13.93
C VAL A 121 -3.83 33.17 13.38
N THR A 122 -2.70 33.14 14.10
CA THR A 122 -1.46 33.78 13.69
C THR A 122 -1.00 33.32 12.30
N TYR A 123 -0.71 34.24 11.38
CA TYR A 123 -0.25 33.89 10.04
C TYR A 123 1.17 33.27 10.08
N GLY A 124 1.44 32.30 9.20
CA GLY A 124 2.75 31.64 9.12
C GLY A 124 2.99 30.49 10.09
N THR A 125 2.17 30.30 11.13
CA THR A 125 2.28 29.15 12.05
C THR A 125 1.80 27.85 11.39
N ARG A 126 2.51 26.73 11.63
CA ARG A 126 2.10 25.41 11.15
C ARG A 126 0.81 24.95 11.84
N GLN A 127 -0.06 24.21 11.12
CA GLN A 127 -1.31 23.73 11.72
C GLN A 127 -1.10 22.79 12.92
N SER A 128 0.00 22.04 12.95
CA SER A 128 0.38 21.17 14.07
C SER A 128 0.69 21.95 15.35
N GLU A 129 1.23 23.17 15.22
CA GLU A 129 1.66 24.02 16.35
C GLU A 129 0.54 24.95 16.85
N ARG A 130 -0.52 25.13 16.04
CA ARG A 130 -1.67 25.98 16.40
C ARG A 130 -2.43 25.44 17.59
N LYS A 131 -2.56 26.28 18.61
CA LYS A 131 -3.28 25.98 19.85
C LYS A 131 -4.77 26.28 19.69
N VAL A 132 -5.58 25.34 20.14
CA VAL A 132 -7.03 25.51 20.31
C VAL A 132 -7.33 25.19 21.77
N ILE A 133 -7.94 26.14 22.47
CA ILE A 133 -8.21 26.09 23.90
C ILE A 133 -9.70 26.21 24.12
N VAL A 134 -10.23 25.46 25.07
CA VAL A 134 -11.64 25.52 25.48
C VAL A 134 -11.69 26.01 26.92
N ARG A 135 -12.58 26.98 27.16
CA ARG A 135 -13.00 27.39 28.49
C ARG A 135 -14.39 26.82 28.75
N ASP A 136 -14.47 25.93 29.72
CA ASP A 136 -15.72 25.35 30.19
C ASP A 136 -16.50 26.33 31.09
N THR A 137 -17.79 26.04 31.27
CA THR A 137 -18.72 26.80 32.13
C THR A 137 -18.35 26.75 33.61
N ASP A 138 -17.58 25.74 34.03
CA ASP A 138 -17.07 25.59 35.39
C ASP A 138 -15.80 26.42 35.66
N GLY A 139 -15.30 27.15 34.66
CA GLY A 139 -14.09 27.97 34.76
C GLY A 139 -12.77 27.21 34.52
N THR A 140 -12.85 25.96 34.06
CA THR A 140 -11.67 25.18 33.62
C THR A 140 -11.23 25.60 32.23
N LEU A 141 -9.94 25.84 32.06
CA LEU A 141 -9.27 26.13 30.80
C LEU A 141 -8.40 24.93 30.40
N HIS A 142 -8.67 24.32 29.25
CA HIS A 142 -7.95 23.13 28.79
C HIS A 142 -7.76 23.13 27.26
N HIS A 143 -6.86 22.28 26.77
CA HIS A 143 -6.72 22.06 25.34
C HIS A 143 -7.97 21.42 24.75
N ALA A 144 -8.38 21.89 23.57
CA ALA A 144 -9.55 21.36 22.89
C ALA A 144 -9.39 19.87 22.53
N PRO A 145 -10.47 19.08 22.61
CA PRO A 145 -10.49 17.71 22.07
C PRO A 145 -10.09 17.72 20.58
N MET A 146 -9.49 16.62 20.12
CA MET A 146 -8.98 16.42 18.77
C MET A 146 -9.97 16.88 17.68
N GLU A 147 -11.21 16.39 17.73
CA GLU A 147 -12.24 16.69 16.73
C GLU A 147 -12.62 18.19 16.72
N MET A 148 -12.70 18.80 17.90
CA MET A 148 -12.99 20.22 18.02
C MET A 148 -11.82 21.07 17.51
N ALA A 149 -10.59 20.71 17.87
CA ALA A 149 -9.38 21.39 17.42
C ALA A 149 -9.26 21.35 15.89
N LYS A 150 -9.46 20.19 15.29
CA LYS A 150 -9.48 19.99 13.83
C LYS A 150 -10.54 20.84 13.15
N ARG A 151 -11.77 20.84 13.67
CA ARG A 151 -12.87 21.65 13.14
C ARG A 151 -12.55 23.14 13.18
N MET A 152 -12.02 23.63 14.30
CA MET A 152 -11.62 25.03 14.43
C MET A 152 -10.45 25.39 13.50
N LYS A 153 -9.44 24.54 13.39
CA LYS A 153 -8.32 24.72 12.46
C LYS A 153 -8.81 24.84 11.01
N GLN A 154 -9.72 23.96 10.58
CA GLN A 154 -10.30 24.01 9.24
C GLN A 154 -11.16 25.26 8.99
N LEU A 155 -11.83 25.78 10.02
CA LEU A 155 -12.66 26.98 9.91
C LEU A 155 -11.81 28.24 9.63
N PHE A 156 -10.69 28.40 10.34
CA PHE A 156 -9.84 29.58 10.22
C PHE A 156 -8.73 29.44 9.17
N VAL A 157 -8.20 28.23 8.97
CA VAL A 157 -7.14 27.93 8.00
C VAL A 157 -7.55 26.71 7.16
N PRO A 158 -8.40 26.90 6.14
CA PRO A 158 -8.97 25.79 5.40
C PRO A 158 -7.91 25.08 4.54
N LEU A 159 -7.85 23.76 4.68
CA LEU A 159 -7.13 22.89 3.75
C LEU A 159 -8.03 22.53 2.57
N ASN A 160 -7.45 22.54 1.36
CA ASN A 160 -8.16 22.21 0.14
C ASN A 160 -8.72 20.77 0.21
N GLY A 161 -10.01 20.63 -0.10
CA GLY A 161 -10.70 19.34 -0.12
C GLY A 161 -11.18 18.81 1.23
N ARG A 162 -10.66 19.31 2.36
CA ARG A 162 -11.09 18.93 3.72
C ARG A 162 -12.42 19.59 4.06
N LYS A 163 -13.38 18.82 4.56
CA LYS A 163 -14.70 19.33 4.98
C LYS A 163 -14.76 19.55 6.48
N LEU A 164 -15.54 20.54 6.91
CA LEU A 164 -15.74 20.88 8.33
C LEU A 164 -16.45 19.77 9.10
N ARG A 165 -17.41 19.10 8.45
CA ARG A 165 -18.09 17.91 8.97
C ARG A 165 -17.59 16.69 8.21
N THR A 166 -17.46 15.58 8.91
CA THR A 166 -17.12 14.30 8.31
C THR A 166 -18.10 13.97 7.17
N PRO A 167 -17.61 13.68 5.96
CA PRO A 167 -18.44 13.25 4.84
C PRO A 167 -19.24 11.97 5.19
N GLN A 168 -20.52 11.94 4.79
CA GLN A 168 -21.41 10.78 4.99
C GLN A 168 -20.90 9.47 4.36
N MET A 169 -20.02 9.55 3.36
CA MET A 169 -19.38 8.36 2.76
C MET A 169 -18.54 7.53 3.74
N PHE A 170 -18.14 8.11 4.88
CA PHE A 170 -17.38 7.40 5.93
C PHE A 170 -18.27 6.80 7.03
N GLU A 171 -19.58 7.03 6.96
CA GLU A 171 -20.57 6.32 7.77
C GLU A 171 -20.62 4.87 7.31
N ASP A 172 -20.84 3.94 8.24
CA ASP A 172 -20.62 2.52 8.00
C ASP A 172 -21.47 1.95 6.84
N GLU A 173 -22.73 2.39 6.68
CA GLU A 173 -23.62 1.95 5.59
C GLU A 173 -23.11 2.42 4.22
N ASN A 174 -22.74 3.69 4.09
CA ASN A 174 -22.28 4.27 2.83
C ASN A 174 -20.86 3.79 2.48
N LEU A 175 -20.02 3.59 3.51
CA LEU A 175 -18.69 3.03 3.35
C LEU A 175 -18.77 1.61 2.79
N GLN A 176 -19.65 0.77 3.35
CA GLN A 176 -19.86 -0.60 2.89
C GLN A 176 -20.28 -0.63 1.41
N ARG A 177 -21.22 0.24 1.01
CA ARG A 177 -21.59 0.39 -0.40
C ARG A 177 -20.41 0.78 -1.29
N CYS A 178 -19.55 1.69 -0.84
CA CYS A 178 -18.37 2.09 -1.60
C CYS A 178 -17.32 0.96 -1.71
N LEU A 179 -17.22 0.10 -0.68
CA LEU A 179 -16.37 -1.10 -0.69
C LEU A 179 -16.89 -2.14 -1.70
N GLU A 180 -18.20 -2.39 -1.72
CA GLU A 180 -18.85 -3.30 -2.68
C GLU A 180 -18.69 -2.81 -4.13
N GLU A 181 -18.75 -1.49 -4.33
CA GLU A 181 -18.46 -0.84 -5.62
C GLU A 181 -16.95 -0.80 -5.95
N ARG A 182 -16.08 -1.38 -5.11
CA ARG A 182 -14.61 -1.48 -5.28
C ARG A 182 -13.90 -0.14 -5.42
N LYS A 183 -14.46 0.93 -4.84
CA LYS A 183 -13.91 2.30 -4.91
C LYS A 183 -12.80 2.56 -3.88
N TYR A 184 -11.86 1.62 -3.73
CA TYR A 184 -10.86 1.65 -2.66
C TYR A 184 -9.95 2.86 -2.71
N GLU A 185 -9.36 3.15 -3.87
CA GLU A 185 -8.46 4.28 -4.05
C GLU A 185 -9.15 5.61 -3.73
N PHE A 186 -10.41 5.76 -4.17
CA PHE A 186 -11.21 6.94 -3.87
C PHE A 186 -11.46 7.12 -2.36
N ILE A 187 -11.78 6.02 -1.64
CA ILE A 187 -11.98 6.08 -0.19
C ILE A 187 -10.68 6.52 0.49
N LEU A 188 -9.55 5.89 0.15
CA LEU A 188 -8.26 6.15 0.79
C LEU A 188 -7.70 7.55 0.46
N ASP A 189 -7.87 8.03 -0.77
CA ASP A 189 -7.49 9.40 -1.14
C ASP A 189 -8.33 10.44 -0.38
N ARG A 190 -9.64 10.20 -0.24
CA ARG A 190 -10.51 11.08 0.56
C ARG A 190 -10.19 11.00 2.04
N LEU A 191 -9.78 9.83 2.52
CA LEU A 191 -9.38 9.61 3.90
C LEU A 191 -8.16 10.48 4.27
N LEU A 192 -7.11 10.48 3.42
CA LEU A 192 -5.90 11.28 3.60
C LEU A 192 -6.15 12.79 3.66
N VAL A 193 -7.17 13.27 2.93
CA VAL A 193 -7.52 14.70 2.92
C VAL A 193 -8.36 15.07 4.14
N GLN A 194 -9.25 14.17 4.58
CA GLN A 194 -10.22 14.46 5.63
C GLN A 194 -9.64 14.29 7.04
N PHE A 195 -8.84 13.25 7.27
CA PHE A 195 -8.32 12.86 8.58
C PHE A 195 -6.80 12.92 8.62
N ASP A 196 -6.27 13.28 9.78
CA ASP A 196 -4.84 13.19 10.06
C ASP A 196 -4.48 11.71 10.33
N PRO A 197 -3.24 11.26 10.05
CA PRO A 197 -2.85 9.84 10.15
C PRO A 197 -2.95 9.23 11.56
N ASP A 198 -2.93 10.06 12.61
CA ASP A 198 -2.98 9.64 14.02
C ASP A 198 -4.42 9.60 14.58
N GLU A 199 -5.43 9.90 13.77
CA GLU A 199 -6.83 9.90 14.20
C GLU A 199 -7.42 8.47 14.24
N PRO A 200 -8.26 8.16 15.23
CA PRO A 200 -8.86 6.82 15.34
C PRO A 200 -9.73 6.44 14.13
N ASP A 201 -10.42 7.40 13.52
CA ASP A 201 -11.22 7.17 12.31
C ASP A 201 -10.37 6.85 11.09
N PHE A 202 -9.16 7.43 10.99
CA PHE A 202 -8.22 7.10 9.92
C PHE A 202 -7.87 5.61 9.96
N HIS A 203 -7.51 5.10 11.13
CA HIS A 203 -7.19 3.69 11.33
C HIS A 203 -8.42 2.79 11.13
N ARG A 204 -9.57 3.16 11.68
CA ARG A 204 -10.80 2.37 11.55
C ARG A 204 -11.19 2.15 10.09
N ILE A 205 -11.17 3.22 9.28
CA ILE A 205 -11.60 3.16 7.89
C ILE A 205 -10.54 2.47 7.02
N SER A 206 -9.26 2.77 7.20
CA SER A 206 -8.18 2.11 6.46
C SER A 206 -8.12 0.60 6.74
N SER A 207 -8.20 0.18 8.00
CA SER A 207 -8.27 -1.25 8.35
C SER A 207 -9.46 -1.94 7.70
N LYS A 208 -10.66 -1.33 7.70
CA LYS A 208 -11.85 -1.90 7.03
C LYS A 208 -11.64 -2.06 5.51
N VAL A 209 -11.01 -1.07 4.87
CA VAL A 209 -10.70 -1.13 3.43
C VAL A 209 -9.73 -2.28 3.15
N TYR A 210 -8.66 -2.41 3.94
CA TYR A 210 -7.68 -3.48 3.77
C TYR A 210 -8.27 -4.86 4.04
N GLU A 211 -9.06 -5.02 5.11
CA GLU A 211 -9.77 -6.27 5.40
C GLU A 211 -10.66 -6.69 4.22
N HIS A 212 -11.46 -5.76 3.67
CA HIS A 212 -12.33 -6.05 2.53
C HIS A 212 -11.55 -6.38 1.23
N ILE A 213 -10.41 -5.71 0.99
CA ILE A 213 -9.53 -6.05 -0.13
C ILE A 213 -8.98 -7.46 0.03
N ASN A 214 -8.60 -7.85 1.25
CA ASN A 214 -8.08 -9.18 1.53
C ASN A 214 -9.15 -10.27 1.34
N GLU A 215 -10.38 -10.00 1.77
CA GLU A 215 -11.54 -10.90 1.57
C GLU A 215 -11.89 -11.08 0.09
N THR A 216 -11.90 -9.99 -0.68
CA THR A 216 -12.24 -9.99 -2.12
C THR A 216 -11.08 -10.38 -3.03
N LYS A 217 -9.84 -10.38 -2.50
CA LYS A 217 -8.58 -10.63 -3.23
C LYS A 217 -8.31 -9.64 -4.38
N GLU A 218 -8.83 -8.42 -4.27
CA GLU A 218 -8.75 -7.36 -5.28
C GLU A 218 -7.53 -6.43 -5.07
N PHE A 219 -6.35 -7.00 -4.78
CA PHE A 219 -5.13 -6.24 -4.46
C PHE A 219 -4.65 -5.34 -5.60
N ASP A 220 -4.98 -5.72 -6.83
CA ASP A 220 -4.60 -5.02 -8.06
C ASP A 220 -5.18 -3.60 -8.15
N GLN A 221 -6.31 -3.35 -7.50
CA GLN A 221 -6.92 -2.02 -7.46
C GLN A 221 -5.97 -1.00 -6.86
N LEU A 222 -5.22 -1.38 -5.81
CA LEU A 222 -4.27 -0.49 -5.14
C LEU A 222 -2.84 -0.59 -5.67
N ARG A 223 -2.49 -1.55 -6.55
CA ARG A 223 -1.14 -1.60 -7.17
C ARG A 223 -0.78 -0.30 -7.86
N SER A 224 0.49 0.09 -7.80
CA SER A 224 0.97 1.36 -8.37
C SER A 224 0.19 2.58 -7.87
N THR A 225 -0.29 2.53 -6.63
CA THR A 225 -0.80 3.69 -5.90
C THR A 225 0.02 3.87 -4.62
N ARG A 226 0.02 5.09 -4.06
CA ARG A 226 0.67 5.39 -2.77
C ARG A 226 0.12 4.57 -1.59
N HIS A 227 -1.04 3.94 -1.74
CA HIS A 227 -1.71 3.18 -0.68
C HIS A 227 -1.29 1.71 -0.61
N PHE A 228 -0.61 1.19 -1.63
CA PHE A 228 -0.23 -0.22 -1.68
C PHE A 228 0.76 -0.60 -0.58
N GLY A 229 1.80 0.20 -0.38
CA GLY A 229 2.81 -0.10 0.65
C GLY A 229 2.26 -0.06 2.08
N PRO A 230 1.48 0.96 2.49
CA PRO A 230 0.78 0.93 3.79
C PRO A 230 -0.11 -0.31 3.96
N MET A 231 -0.82 -0.72 2.90
CA MET A 231 -1.63 -1.95 2.92
C MET A 231 -0.76 -3.20 3.10
N ALA A 232 0.32 -3.35 2.34
CA ALA A 232 1.24 -4.49 2.47
C ALA A 232 1.87 -4.54 3.86
N PHE A 233 2.28 -3.38 4.40
CA PHE A 233 2.79 -3.25 5.76
C PHE A 233 1.72 -3.65 6.79
N PHE A 234 0.46 -3.24 6.61
CA PHE A 234 -0.64 -3.64 7.47
C PHE A 234 -0.84 -5.17 7.49
N TYR A 235 -0.80 -5.85 6.34
CA TYR A 235 -0.93 -7.31 6.30
C TYR A 235 0.25 -8.03 6.95
N VAL A 236 1.46 -7.55 6.73
CA VAL A 236 2.66 -8.10 7.37
C VAL A 236 2.57 -7.94 8.89
N TRP A 237 2.17 -6.78 9.36
CA TRP A 237 2.03 -6.50 10.79
C TRP A 237 1.07 -7.47 11.48
N HIS A 238 -0.10 -7.71 10.87
CA HIS A 238 -1.15 -8.56 11.43
C HIS A 238 -1.03 -10.05 11.03
N LYS A 239 0.07 -10.44 10.38
CA LYS A 239 0.34 -11.82 9.93
C LYS A 239 -0.73 -12.40 8.99
N CYS A 240 -1.32 -11.55 8.14
CA CYS A 240 -2.31 -11.92 7.12
C CYS A 240 -1.77 -11.74 5.70
N VAL A 241 -0.53 -12.18 5.45
CA VAL A 241 0.17 -11.97 4.17
C VAL A 241 -0.16 -13.01 3.10
N ASP A 242 -0.71 -14.16 3.49
CA ASP A 242 -0.86 -15.33 2.60
C ASP A 242 -1.68 -15.06 1.35
N ASP A 243 -2.78 -14.32 1.44
CA ASP A 243 -3.63 -14.01 0.28
C ASP A 243 -2.92 -13.05 -0.69
N LEU A 244 -2.17 -12.09 -0.16
CA LEU A 244 -1.36 -11.17 -0.98
C LEU A 244 -0.22 -11.92 -1.67
N LEU A 245 0.46 -12.81 -0.94
CA LEU A 245 1.51 -13.67 -1.48
C LEU A 245 0.96 -14.59 -2.58
N TYR A 246 -0.23 -15.16 -2.37
CA TYR A 246 -0.92 -15.97 -3.37
C TYR A 246 -1.23 -15.16 -4.65
N ASP A 247 -1.72 -13.92 -4.53
CA ASP A 247 -1.95 -13.05 -5.70
C ASP A 247 -0.64 -12.70 -6.43
N MET A 248 0.46 -12.49 -5.70
CA MET A 248 1.79 -12.28 -6.30
C MET A 248 2.28 -13.51 -7.07
N ILE A 249 2.12 -14.71 -6.51
CA ILE A 249 2.47 -15.97 -7.18
C ILE A 249 1.62 -16.15 -8.45
N LYS A 250 0.30 -15.96 -8.34
CA LYS A 250 -0.62 -16.11 -9.47
C LYS A 250 -0.31 -15.16 -10.63
N ARG A 251 0.22 -13.98 -10.34
CA ARG A 251 0.55 -12.94 -11.32
C ARG A 251 2.01 -12.95 -11.75
N ASP A 252 2.78 -13.96 -11.36
CA ASP A 252 4.20 -14.10 -11.73
C ASP A 252 5.10 -12.99 -11.14
N TYR A 253 4.70 -12.40 -10.01
CA TYR A 253 5.46 -11.39 -9.26
C TYR A 253 6.31 -12.04 -8.16
N LEU A 254 7.11 -13.04 -8.54
CA LEU A 254 7.90 -13.87 -7.62
C LEU A 254 8.89 -13.07 -6.78
N ARG A 255 9.58 -12.12 -7.42
CA ARG A 255 10.49 -11.20 -6.73
C ARG A 255 9.77 -10.41 -5.64
N ASN A 256 8.63 -9.82 -5.96
CA ASN A 256 7.84 -9.05 -4.99
C ASN A 256 7.30 -9.94 -3.88
N GLY A 257 6.96 -11.20 -4.19
CA GLY A 257 6.60 -12.21 -3.19
C GLY A 257 7.75 -12.52 -2.23
N ALA A 258 8.97 -12.68 -2.73
CA ALA A 258 10.15 -12.85 -1.90
C ALA A 258 10.45 -11.60 -1.05
N GLU A 259 10.34 -10.40 -1.62
CA GLU A 259 10.50 -9.13 -0.90
C GLU A 259 9.44 -8.94 0.20
N LEU A 260 8.21 -9.40 -0.02
CA LEU A 260 7.14 -9.41 0.99
C LEU A 260 7.49 -10.35 2.17
N ILE A 261 8.06 -11.52 1.89
CA ILE A 261 8.53 -12.45 2.93
C ILE A 261 9.70 -11.85 3.71
N ILE A 262 10.65 -11.19 3.03
CA ILE A 262 11.76 -10.47 3.68
C ILE A 262 11.21 -9.39 4.61
N LEU A 263 10.21 -8.63 4.17
CA LEU A 263 9.54 -7.64 5.00
C LEU A 263 8.89 -8.30 6.24
N TYR A 264 8.27 -9.46 6.08
CA TYR A 264 7.71 -10.25 7.19
C TYR A 264 8.79 -10.67 8.19
N TYR A 265 9.92 -11.19 7.74
CA TYR A 265 11.03 -11.57 8.61
C TYR A 265 11.63 -10.39 9.37
N LYS A 266 11.77 -9.23 8.72
CA LYS A 266 12.28 -8.01 9.37
C LYS A 266 11.34 -7.50 10.46
N ILE A 267 10.04 -7.43 10.20
CA ILE A 267 9.06 -6.91 11.16
C ILE A 267 8.91 -7.86 12.36
N HIS A 268 8.92 -9.18 12.13
CA HIS A 268 8.77 -10.18 13.20
C HIS A 268 10.11 -10.64 13.80
N SER A 269 11.23 -10.04 13.40
CA SER A 269 12.59 -10.37 13.88
C SER A 269 12.93 -11.86 13.79
N ILE A 270 12.60 -12.49 12.65
CA ILE A 270 12.84 -13.92 12.41
C ILE A 270 14.29 -14.10 11.89
N PRO A 271 15.14 -14.87 12.59
CA PRO A 271 16.51 -15.13 12.15
C PRO A 271 16.50 -16.19 11.04
N GLU A 272 16.42 -15.75 9.79
CA GLU A 272 16.70 -16.58 8.61
C GLU A 272 17.78 -15.93 7.75
N ASP A 273 18.41 -16.74 6.87
CA ASP A 273 19.47 -16.36 5.92
C ASP A 273 18.97 -15.44 4.79
N VAL A 274 18.29 -14.36 5.16
CA VAL A 274 17.84 -13.29 4.27
C VAL A 274 19.04 -12.64 3.58
N VAL A 275 20.18 -12.57 4.26
CA VAL A 275 21.43 -11.99 3.74
C VAL A 275 21.95 -12.80 2.56
N ASP A 276 22.03 -14.13 2.69
CA ASP A 276 22.48 -15.03 1.62
C ASP A 276 21.56 -14.96 0.39
N PHE A 277 20.24 -14.85 0.62
CA PHE A 277 19.27 -14.70 -0.47
C PHE A 277 19.42 -13.34 -1.17
N LEU A 278 19.55 -12.25 -0.42
CA LEU A 278 19.72 -10.90 -0.98
C LEU A 278 21.04 -10.77 -1.75
N GLN A 279 22.11 -11.42 -1.30
CA GLN A 279 23.39 -11.45 -2.00
C GLN A 279 23.24 -12.16 -3.36
N LYS A 280 22.66 -13.37 -3.38
CA LYS A 280 22.37 -14.11 -4.62
C LYS A 280 21.46 -13.32 -5.56
N LEU A 281 20.44 -12.65 -5.04
CA LEU A 281 19.54 -11.81 -5.84
C LEU A 281 20.27 -10.57 -6.41
N GLY A 282 21.27 -10.05 -5.70
CA GLY A 282 22.10 -8.93 -6.14
C GLY A 282 22.96 -9.27 -7.36
N GLU A 283 23.44 -10.51 -7.46
CA GLU A 283 24.28 -10.99 -8.57
C GLU A 283 23.54 -11.03 -9.92
N HIS A 284 22.23 -11.27 -9.89
CA HIS A 284 21.38 -11.30 -11.09
C HIS A 284 20.73 -9.96 -11.43
N ASN A 285 20.86 -8.93 -10.58
CA ASN A 285 20.28 -7.61 -10.82
C ASN A 285 21.22 -6.73 -11.64
N SER A 286 20.93 -6.54 -12.94
CA SER A 286 21.38 -5.31 -13.59
C SER A 286 20.61 -4.15 -12.96
N LEU A 287 21.35 -3.17 -12.42
CA LEU A 287 20.90 -1.95 -11.76
C LEU A 287 20.08 -0.98 -12.64
N GLU A 288 19.46 -1.48 -13.71
CA GLU A 288 18.56 -0.69 -14.54
C GLU A 288 17.16 -0.74 -13.91
N ASP A 289 16.65 0.43 -13.52
CA ASP A 289 15.27 0.62 -13.08
C ASP A 289 14.34 -0.14 -14.06
N LEU A 290 13.47 -1.02 -13.57
CA LEU A 290 12.51 -1.78 -14.38
C LEU A 290 11.71 -0.86 -15.35
N ALA A 291 11.45 0.39 -14.93
CA ALA A 291 10.84 1.42 -15.75
C ALA A 291 11.72 1.86 -16.95
N LEU A 292 13.04 1.93 -16.78
CA LEU A 292 13.99 2.19 -17.88
C LEU A 292 14.11 0.98 -18.80
N LYS A 293 13.99 -0.25 -18.28
CA LYS A 293 13.90 -1.47 -19.12
C LYS A 293 12.64 -1.48 -19.98
N GLU A 294 11.48 -1.11 -19.43
CA GLU A 294 10.24 -0.98 -20.22
C GLU A 294 10.34 0.09 -21.30
N LEU A 295 10.95 1.25 -20.98
CA LEU A 295 11.23 2.28 -21.98
C LEU A 295 12.14 1.73 -23.09
N ASN A 296 13.27 1.12 -22.71
CA ASN A 296 14.22 0.54 -23.63
C ASN A 296 13.56 -0.55 -24.50
N LYS A 297 12.65 -1.35 -23.95
CA LYS A 297 11.86 -2.32 -24.74
C LYS A 297 10.96 -1.62 -25.75
N SER A 298 10.26 -0.55 -25.37
CA SER A 298 9.40 0.22 -26.27
C SER A 298 10.18 0.96 -27.37
N ILE A 299 11.37 1.49 -27.05
CA ILE A 299 12.23 2.23 -27.97
C ILE A 299 13.01 1.28 -28.89
N LYS A 300 13.62 0.22 -28.35
CA LYS A 300 14.43 -0.75 -29.12
C LYS A 300 13.60 -1.62 -30.06
N SER A 301 12.33 -1.89 -29.74
CA SER A 301 11.40 -2.61 -30.64
C SER A 301 11.22 -1.96 -32.02
N LYS A 302 11.70 -0.73 -32.23
CA LYS A 302 11.63 -0.02 -33.51
C LYS A 302 12.98 0.12 -34.23
N VAL A 303 14.10 -0.28 -33.63
CA VAL A 303 15.44 0.10 -34.12
C VAL A 303 16.39 -1.09 -34.35
N HIS A 304 16.15 -2.27 -33.77
CA HIS A 304 16.97 -3.46 -34.07
C HIS A 304 16.20 -4.78 -33.95
N ASP A 305 16.06 -5.50 -35.07
CA ASP A 305 15.54 -6.86 -35.17
C ASP A 305 16.61 -7.86 -34.66
N ASP A 306 16.87 -7.89 -33.36
CA ASP A 306 17.64 -8.97 -32.75
C ASP A 306 16.68 -10.09 -32.36
N ILE A 307 16.85 -11.27 -32.97
CA ILE A 307 15.99 -12.46 -32.78
C ILE A 307 15.90 -12.83 -31.30
N HIS A 308 16.97 -12.61 -30.52
CA HIS A 308 16.95 -12.79 -29.07
C HIS A 308 15.89 -11.92 -28.38
N SER A 309 15.82 -10.64 -28.75
CA SER A 309 14.89 -9.69 -28.15
C SER A 309 13.44 -9.97 -28.54
N GLU A 310 13.21 -10.55 -29.73
CA GLU A 310 11.88 -11.00 -30.17
C GLU A 310 11.41 -12.22 -29.40
N ILE A 311 12.28 -13.23 -29.20
CA ILE A 311 11.98 -14.42 -28.39
C ILE A 311 11.70 -14.03 -26.94
N GLU A 312 12.52 -13.15 -26.36
CA GLU A 312 12.32 -12.63 -24.99
C GLU A 312 11.04 -11.79 -24.88
N SER A 313 10.69 -11.02 -25.91
CA SER A 313 9.46 -10.24 -25.93
C SER A 313 8.21 -11.13 -26.06
N ALA A 314 8.28 -12.18 -26.88
CA ALA A 314 7.18 -13.13 -27.11
C ALA A 314 6.89 -14.00 -25.89
N ILE A 315 7.94 -14.42 -25.17
CA ILE A 315 7.82 -15.22 -23.93
C ILE A 315 7.58 -14.33 -22.71
N GLY A 316 8.02 -13.07 -22.78
CA GLY A 316 7.93 -12.10 -21.70
C GLY A 316 8.96 -12.29 -20.58
N LYS A 317 9.93 -13.22 -20.74
CA LYS A 317 11.00 -13.52 -19.79
C LYS A 317 12.32 -13.81 -20.51
N SER A 318 13.42 -13.36 -19.92
CA SER A 318 14.79 -13.68 -20.34
C SER A 318 15.34 -14.92 -19.62
N ALA A 319 16.45 -15.48 -20.10
CA ALA A 319 17.14 -16.59 -19.43
C ALA A 319 17.48 -16.28 -17.95
N LYS A 320 17.90 -15.03 -17.68
CA LYS A 320 18.20 -14.57 -16.32
C LYS A 320 16.97 -14.48 -15.43
N ASP A 321 15.81 -14.15 -15.99
CA ASP A 321 14.56 -14.08 -15.24
C ASP A 321 14.14 -15.47 -14.74
N PHE A 322 14.37 -16.53 -15.53
CA PHE A 322 14.10 -17.91 -15.08
C PHE A 322 15.00 -18.34 -13.91
N GLU A 323 16.26 -17.92 -13.88
CA GLU A 323 17.17 -18.19 -12.76
C GLU A 323 16.73 -17.46 -11.48
N VAL A 324 16.35 -16.20 -11.60
CA VAL A 324 15.81 -15.39 -10.50
C VAL A 324 14.51 -16.00 -9.98
N ASP A 325 13.62 -16.43 -10.86
CA ASP A 325 12.37 -17.07 -10.49
C ASP A 325 12.60 -18.36 -9.70
N GLU A 326 13.56 -19.18 -10.11
CA GLU A 326 13.90 -20.42 -9.39
C GLU A 326 14.43 -20.12 -7.97
N LEU A 327 15.29 -19.11 -7.83
CA LEU A 327 15.78 -18.65 -6.53
C LEU A 327 14.63 -18.14 -5.65
N CYS A 328 13.76 -17.30 -6.19
CA CYS A 328 12.60 -16.75 -5.48
C CYS A 328 11.62 -17.87 -5.06
N LEU A 329 11.35 -18.84 -5.94
CA LEU A 329 10.46 -19.96 -5.65
C LEU A 329 10.96 -20.79 -4.47
N ARG A 330 12.25 -21.15 -4.45
CA ARG A 330 12.84 -21.91 -3.33
C ARG A 330 12.71 -21.15 -2.00
N PHE A 331 12.91 -19.84 -2.04
CA PHE A 331 12.76 -18.99 -0.84
C PHE A 331 11.30 -18.93 -0.36
N ILE A 332 10.35 -18.78 -1.29
CA ILE A 332 8.91 -18.79 -0.99
C ILE A 332 8.49 -20.15 -0.41
N GLU A 333 8.98 -21.26 -0.96
CA GLU A 333 8.66 -22.60 -0.46
C GLU A 333 9.13 -22.81 0.99
N LYS A 334 10.32 -22.32 1.33
CA LYS A 334 10.83 -22.37 2.72
C LYS A 334 9.89 -21.62 3.67
N TYR A 335 9.45 -20.43 3.30
CA TYR A 335 8.48 -19.65 4.07
C TYR A 335 7.14 -20.39 4.22
N VAL A 336 6.59 -20.91 3.12
CA VAL A 336 5.28 -21.60 3.11
C VAL A 336 5.31 -22.85 3.98
N ALA A 337 6.44 -23.57 4.00
CA ALA A 337 6.59 -24.75 4.84
C ALA A 337 6.60 -24.41 6.33
N ALA A 338 7.17 -23.26 6.73
CA ALA A 338 7.44 -22.90 8.12
C ALA A 338 6.39 -21.97 8.76
N TYR A 339 5.87 -20.97 8.04
CA TYR A 339 5.12 -19.85 8.64
C TYR A 339 3.75 -19.58 8.02
N ALA A 340 3.44 -20.09 6.82
CA ALA A 340 2.17 -19.80 6.16
C ALA A 340 0.97 -20.45 6.87
N LEU A 341 -0.13 -19.71 7.01
CA LEU A 341 -1.39 -20.21 7.57
C LEU A 341 -2.20 -20.97 6.51
N LYS A 342 -2.18 -20.49 5.26
CA LYS A 342 -2.89 -21.06 4.09
C LYS A 342 -1.99 -21.93 3.23
N LYS A 343 -1.23 -22.82 3.88
CA LYS A 343 -0.22 -23.68 3.24
C LYS A 343 -0.69 -24.39 1.98
N VAL A 344 -1.84 -25.10 2.03
CA VAL A 344 -2.37 -25.87 0.89
C VAL A 344 -2.64 -25.01 -0.34
N GLN A 345 -3.19 -23.80 -0.16
CA GLN A 345 -3.52 -22.91 -1.28
C GLN A 345 -2.25 -22.35 -1.93
N LEU A 346 -1.25 -22.01 -1.10
CA LEU A 346 0.04 -21.50 -1.56
C LEU A 346 0.85 -22.59 -2.26
N GLU A 347 0.91 -23.81 -1.72
CA GLU A 347 1.58 -24.95 -2.34
C GLU A 347 0.98 -25.28 -3.71
N LEU A 348 -0.36 -25.29 -3.82
CA LEU A 348 -1.03 -25.47 -5.11
C LEU A 348 -0.69 -24.34 -6.09
N GLY A 349 -0.69 -23.09 -5.64
CA GLY A 349 -0.30 -21.94 -6.45
C GLY A 349 1.14 -22.05 -6.96
N ILE A 350 2.07 -22.44 -6.09
CA ILE A 350 3.49 -22.65 -6.44
C ILE A 350 3.63 -23.76 -7.47
N GLN A 351 2.94 -24.88 -7.29
CA GLN A 351 2.98 -26.00 -8.24
C GLN A 351 2.47 -25.58 -9.63
N THR A 352 1.33 -24.89 -9.70
CA THR A 352 0.80 -24.40 -10.97
C THR A 352 1.76 -23.44 -11.67
N LEU A 353 2.44 -22.57 -10.92
CA LEU A 353 3.40 -21.64 -11.49
C LEU A 353 4.68 -22.34 -11.96
N LYS A 354 5.14 -23.38 -11.24
CA LYS A 354 6.28 -24.21 -11.66
C LYS A 354 6.01 -24.90 -13.00
N GLU A 355 4.82 -25.44 -13.19
CA GLU A 355 4.40 -26.06 -14.45
C GLU A 355 4.40 -25.04 -15.60
N ILE A 356 3.78 -23.86 -15.38
CA ILE A 356 3.77 -22.78 -16.37
C ILE A 356 5.19 -22.30 -16.70
N ASN A 357 6.06 -22.13 -15.69
CA ASN A 357 7.44 -21.69 -15.91
C ASN A 357 8.27 -22.76 -16.64
N ALA A 358 8.03 -24.05 -16.39
CA ALA A 358 8.67 -25.14 -17.12
C ALA A 358 8.27 -25.15 -18.60
N GLU A 359 6.98 -24.94 -18.90
CA GLU A 359 6.48 -24.80 -20.28
C GLU A 359 7.10 -23.58 -20.98
N LYS A 360 7.13 -22.42 -20.31
CA LYS A 360 7.78 -21.20 -20.84
C LYS A 360 9.27 -21.42 -21.10
N LYS A 361 9.98 -22.11 -20.21
CA LYS A 361 11.40 -22.43 -20.37
C LYS A 361 11.63 -23.39 -21.54
N HIS A 362 10.82 -24.43 -21.68
CA HIS A 362 10.90 -25.34 -22.82
C HIS A 362 10.62 -24.63 -24.15
N LEU A 363 9.66 -23.70 -24.18
CA LEU A 363 9.39 -22.87 -25.34
C LEU A 363 10.58 -21.95 -25.67
N TYR A 364 11.20 -21.34 -24.65
CA TYR A 364 12.39 -20.50 -24.81
C TYR A 364 13.55 -21.28 -25.43
N GLU A 365 13.89 -22.45 -24.87
CA GLU A 365 14.95 -23.30 -25.38
C GLU A 365 14.65 -23.81 -26.80
N GLY A 366 13.39 -24.16 -27.08
CA GLY A 366 12.93 -24.59 -28.40
C GLY A 366 13.06 -23.50 -29.46
N LEU A 367 12.60 -22.27 -29.16
CA LEU A 367 12.71 -21.12 -30.06
C LEU A 367 14.18 -20.73 -30.26
N SER A 368 14.97 -20.64 -29.18
CA SER A 368 16.41 -20.36 -29.26
C SER A 368 17.12 -21.36 -30.18
N LYS A 369 16.82 -22.66 -30.02
CA LYS A 369 17.39 -23.72 -30.85
C LYS A 369 16.92 -23.67 -32.31
N ALA A 370 15.63 -23.37 -32.55
CA ALA A 370 15.07 -23.25 -33.90
C ALA A 370 15.68 -22.06 -34.67
N HIS A 371 16.02 -20.99 -33.97
CA HIS A 371 16.69 -19.82 -34.52
C HIS A 371 18.23 -19.95 -34.57
N GLY A 372 18.79 -21.11 -34.23
CA GLY A 372 20.23 -21.38 -34.34
C GLY A 372 21.09 -20.67 -33.30
N ILE A 373 20.47 -20.13 -32.25
CA ILE A 373 21.14 -19.51 -31.12
C ILE A 373 21.66 -20.63 -30.22
N GLN A 374 22.94 -20.96 -30.34
CA GLN A 374 23.61 -21.83 -29.37
C GLN A 374 23.93 -21.03 -28.11
N ASN A 375 23.48 -21.55 -26.96
CA ASN A 375 23.97 -21.10 -25.65
C ASN A 375 25.50 -21.26 -25.64
N VAL A 376 26.23 -20.16 -25.74
CA VAL A 376 27.63 -20.13 -25.31
C VAL A 376 27.58 -20.36 -23.80
N GLY A 377 28.08 -21.52 -23.38
CA GLY A 377 27.89 -22.08 -22.04
C GLY A 377 28.55 -21.32 -20.90
#